data_AF-A0A0Q8D829-F1
#
_entry.id   AF-A0A0Q8D829-F1
#
_cell.length_a   1.000
_cell.length_b   1.000
_cell.length_c   1.000
_cell.angle_alpha   90.00
_cell.angle_beta   90.00
_cell.angle_gamma   90.00
#
_symmetry.space_group_name_H-M   'P 1'
#
loop_
_entity.id
_entity.type
_entity.pdbx_description
1 polymer ?
#
loop_
_entity_poly.entity_id
_entity_poly.type
_entity_poly.pdbx_seq_one_letter_code
_entity_poly.pdbx_strand_id
1 'polypeptide(L)'
;MVGYIKKLLLPSGETLINVPADRPTLMALGFDEVRADELVMQAENSAKLESVISARRTLYVTEADPLFLEWQYDDTPEKEKAWRDKVAEIKALYPLPDRN
;
A
#
# COMPACT_ATOMS: atom_id res chain seq x y z
N MET A 1 -1.32 6.08 15.78
CA MET A 1 -0.53 4.88 15.43
C MET A 1 0.71 5.43 14.75
N VAL A 2 1.90 5.25 15.32
CA VAL A 2 3.12 5.85 14.75
C VAL A 2 3.45 5.07 13.48
N GLY A 3 3.43 5.73 12.32
CA GLY A 3 3.88 5.13 11.06
C GLY A 3 5.38 4.81 11.13
N TYR A 4 5.88 3.99 10.21
CA TYR A 4 7.33 3.74 10.11
C TYR A 4 7.83 4.13 8.72
N ILE A 5 8.94 4.85 8.68
CA ILE A 5 9.68 5.14 7.46
C ILE A 5 10.57 3.93 7.17
N LYS A 6 10.25 3.21 6.09
CA LYS A 6 10.98 1.99 5.69
C LYS A 6 12.47 2.25 5.45
N LYS A 7 12.78 3.41 4.86
CA LYS A 7 14.14 3.81 4.52
C LYS A 7 14.27 5.33 4.62
N LEU A 8 15.16 5.82 5.47
CA LEU A 8 15.43 7.22 5.70
C LEU A 8 16.91 7.51 5.45
N LEU A 9 17.20 8.47 4.59
CA LEU A 9 18.58 8.96 4.37
C LEU A 9 18.82 10.17 5.26
N LEU A 10 19.79 10.07 6.15
CA LEU A 10 20.19 11.16 7.02
C LEU A 10 21.09 12.17 6.29
N PRO A 11 21.15 13.42 6.76
CA PRO A 11 22.12 14.41 6.28
C PRO A 11 23.59 13.96 6.46
N SER A 12 23.86 13.06 7.42
CA SER A 12 25.17 12.44 7.64
C SER A 12 25.59 11.47 6.52
N GLY A 13 24.68 11.11 5.60
CA GLY A 13 24.88 10.09 4.56
C GLY A 13 24.52 8.68 5.00
N GLU A 14 24.15 8.48 6.26
CA GLU A 14 23.70 7.19 6.77
C GLU A 14 22.27 6.89 6.34
N THR A 15 21.99 5.62 6.06
CA THR A 15 20.64 5.15 5.76
C THR A 15 20.11 4.35 6.93
N LEU A 16 19.02 4.80 7.51
CA LEU A 16 18.28 4.08 8.54
C LEU A 16 17.09 3.34 7.93
N ILE A 17 16.76 2.20 8.54
CA ILE A 17 15.60 1.37 8.17
C ILE A 17 14.65 1.28 9.35
N ASN A 18 13.36 1.16 9.08
CA ASN A 18 12.30 1.06 10.10
C ASN A 18 12.34 2.20 11.14
N VAL A 19 12.53 3.43 10.68
CA VAL A 19 12.56 4.59 11.58
C VAL A 19 11.13 4.97 11.97
N PRO A 20 10.84 5.19 13.26
CA PRO A 20 9.57 5.76 13.69
C PRO A 20 9.28 7.09 12.98
N ALA A 21 8.10 7.19 12.36
CA ALA A 21 7.62 8.41 11.73
C ALA A 21 7.01 9.34 12.78
N ASP A 22 7.84 9.83 13.72
CA ASP A 22 7.44 10.81 14.71
C ASP A 22 8.38 12.02 14.69
N ARG A 23 7.79 13.22 14.88
CA ARG A 23 8.51 14.49 14.84
C ARG A 23 9.69 14.52 15.85
N PRO A 24 9.55 14.10 17.11
CA PRO A 24 10.66 14.07 18.06
C PRO A 24 11.86 13.24 17.58
N THR A 25 11.62 12.03 17.06
CA THR A 25 12.68 11.14 16.53
C THR A 25 13.38 11.79 15.34
N LEU A 26 12.63 12.37 14.40
CA LEU A 26 13.20 13.01 13.22
C LEU A 26 14.02 14.26 13.59
N MET A 27 13.54 15.06 14.54
CA MET A 27 14.31 16.19 15.05
C MET A 27 15.59 15.75 15.77
N ALA A 28 15.54 14.67 16.54
CA ALA A 28 16.72 14.09 17.19
C ALA A 28 17.75 13.54 16.18
N LEU A 29 17.29 13.10 15.00
CA LEU A 29 18.13 12.68 13.87
C LEU A 29 18.70 13.85 13.05
N GLY A 30 18.37 15.10 13.42
CA GLY A 30 18.91 16.30 12.78
C GLY A 30 18.08 16.86 11.62
N PHE A 31 16.81 16.46 11.50
CA PHE A 31 15.88 17.10 10.55
C PHE A 31 15.21 18.34 11.15
N ASP A 32 14.99 19.35 10.31
CA ASP A 32 14.19 20.52 10.68
C ASP A 32 12.71 20.14 10.89
N GLU A 33 11.98 20.95 11.66
CA GLU A 33 10.57 20.69 11.99
C GLU A 33 9.68 20.53 10.75
N VAL A 34 9.88 21.39 9.73
CA VAL A 34 9.15 21.31 8.46
C VAL A 34 9.42 19.99 7.73
N ARG A 35 10.69 19.58 7.70
CA ARG A 35 11.11 18.35 7.01
C ARG A 35 10.62 17.11 7.75
N ALA A 36 10.63 17.16 9.07
CA ALA A 36 10.08 16.11 9.91
C ALA A 36 8.59 15.89 9.64
N ASP A 37 7.79 16.96 9.57
CA ASP A 37 6.36 16.87 9.25
C ASP A 37 6.09 16.30 7.86
N GLU A 38 6.86 16.74 6.85
CA GLU A 38 6.76 16.20 5.50
C GLU A 38 7.00 14.69 5.48
N LEU A 39 8.03 14.22 6.18
CA LEU A 39 8.38 12.80 6.26
C LEU A 39 7.32 11.99 7.00
N VAL A 40 6.74 12.53 8.08
CA VAL A 40 5.63 11.89 8.80
C VAL A 40 4.42 11.76 7.89
N MET A 41 4.02 12.83 7.22
CA MET A 41 2.87 12.82 6.30
C MET A 41 3.09 11.86 5.12
N GLN A 42 4.30 11.81 4.57
CA GLN A 42 4.66 10.83 3.53
C GLN A 42 4.58 9.39 4.05
N ALA A 43 5.08 9.13 5.26
CA ALA A 43 5.03 7.81 5.87
C ALA A 43 3.58 7.35 6.08
N GLU A 44 2.71 8.23 6.60
CA GLU A 44 1.29 7.94 6.80
C GLU A 44 0.57 7.65 5.49
N ASN A 45 0.80 8.48 4.46
CA ASN A 45 0.23 8.26 3.13
C ASN A 45 0.70 6.94 2.52
N SER A 46 1.98 6.60 2.67
CA SER A 46 2.55 5.35 2.19
C SER A 46 1.96 4.13 2.91
N ALA A 47 1.77 4.22 4.24
CA ALA A 47 1.17 3.16 5.04
C ALA A 47 -0.30 2.95 4.68
N LYS A 48 -1.05 4.03 4.46
CA LYS A 48 -2.44 3.96 3.99
C LYS A 48 -2.53 3.30 2.61
N LEU A 49 -1.66 3.69 1.67
CA LEU A 49 -1.59 3.08 0.35
C LEU A 49 -1.25 1.59 0.43
N GLU A 50 -0.26 1.22 1.24
CA GLU A 50 0.14 -0.17 1.44
C GLU A 50 -0.99 -1.01 2.05
N SER A 51 -1.73 -0.46 3.01
CA SER A 51 -2.92 -1.12 3.57
C SER A 51 -3.99 -1.38 2.51
N VAL A 52 -4.26 -0.41 1.63
CA VAL A 52 -5.22 -0.56 0.53
C VAL A 52 -4.75 -1.63 -0.46
N ILE A 53 -3.46 -1.60 -0.85
CA ILE A 53 -2.87 -2.60 -1.74
C ILE A 53 -2.92 -3.99 -1.12
N SER A 54 -2.58 -4.12 0.17
CA SER A 54 -2.59 -5.39 0.88
C SER A 54 -4.00 -5.97 0.95
N ALA A 55 -4.99 -5.17 1.34
CA ALA A 55 -6.38 -5.61 1.41
C ALA A 55 -6.91 -6.03 0.03
N ARG A 56 -6.58 -5.26 -1.02
CA ARG A 56 -6.91 -5.59 -2.40
C ARG A 56 -6.27 -6.91 -2.85
N ARG A 57 -4.99 -7.13 -2.52
CA ARG A 57 -4.27 -8.37 -2.83
C ARG A 57 -4.89 -9.57 -2.13
N THR A 58 -5.27 -9.42 -0.85
CA THR A 58 -5.96 -10.49 -0.11
C THR A 58 -7.23 -10.91 -0.83
N LEU A 59 -8.09 -9.95 -1.22
CA LEU A 59 -9.32 -10.29 -1.94
C LEU A 59 -9.08 -10.91 -3.31
N TYR A 60 -8.02 -10.51 -4.02
CA TYR A 60 -7.65 -11.21 -5.25
C TYR A 60 -7.33 -12.67 -4.98
N VAL A 61 -6.45 -12.94 -4.01
CA VAL A 61 -6.05 -14.31 -3.67
C VAL A 61 -7.22 -15.16 -3.16
N THR A 62 -8.11 -14.59 -2.34
CA THR A 62 -9.18 -15.36 -1.70
C THR A 62 -10.45 -15.49 -2.54
N GLU A 63 -10.75 -14.50 -3.39
CA GLU A 63 -12.01 -14.47 -4.15
C GLU A 63 -11.83 -14.50 -5.65
N ALA A 64 -10.91 -13.70 -6.22
CA ALA A 64 -10.78 -13.60 -7.68
C ALA A 64 -9.96 -14.75 -8.30
N ASP A 65 -8.87 -15.16 -7.64
CA ASP A 65 -7.95 -16.20 -8.13
C ASP A 65 -8.65 -17.56 -8.28
N PRO A 66 -9.51 -18.03 -7.35
CA PRO A 66 -10.30 -19.25 -7.55
C PRO A 66 -11.20 -19.17 -8.78
N LEU A 67 -11.88 -18.03 -9.00
CA LEU A 67 -12.75 -17.84 -10.17
C LEU A 67 -11.96 -17.84 -11.48
N PHE A 68 -10.76 -17.28 -11.48
CA PHE A 68 -9.86 -17.33 -12.62
C PHE A 68 -9.44 -18.77 -12.94
N LEU A 69 -9.10 -19.57 -11.92
CA LEU A 69 -8.75 -20.98 -12.10
C LEU A 69 -9.92 -21.81 -12.63
N GLU A 70 -11.14 -21.57 -12.11
CA GLU A 70 -12.35 -22.20 -12.63
C GLU A 70 -12.59 -21.84 -14.10
N TRP A 71 -12.45 -20.55 -14.46
CA TRP A 71 -12.57 -20.12 -15.84
C TRP A 71 -11.48 -20.74 -16.74
N GLN A 72 -10.23 -20.83 -16.28
CA GLN A 72 -9.14 -21.47 -17.04
C GLN A 72 -9.41 -22.96 -17.32
N TYR A 73 -10.18 -23.63 -16.46
CA TYR A 73 -10.54 -25.04 -16.64
C TYR A 73 -11.80 -25.21 -17.50
N ASP A 74 -12.86 -24.45 -17.22
CA ASP A 74 -14.15 -24.58 -17.90
C ASP A 74 -14.19 -23.86 -19.26
N ASP A 75 -13.37 -22.82 -19.45
CA ASP A 75 -13.31 -21.92 -20.62
C ASP A 75 -14.67 -21.38 -21.08
N THR A 76 -15.54 -21.07 -20.10
CA THR A 76 -16.89 -20.56 -20.36
C THR A 76 -16.99 -19.04 -20.21
N PRO A 77 -17.77 -18.34 -21.06
CA PRO A 77 -18.00 -16.90 -20.95
C PRO A 77 -18.64 -16.49 -19.62
N GLU A 78 -19.46 -17.35 -19.03
CA GLU A 78 -20.13 -17.11 -17.76
C GLU A 78 -19.13 -17.01 -16.61
N LYS A 79 -18.13 -17.89 -16.59
CA LYS A 79 -17.05 -17.89 -15.58
C LYS A 79 -16.09 -16.73 -15.78
N GLU A 80 -15.76 -16.37 -17.03
CA GLU A 80 -14.98 -15.17 -17.33
C GLU A 80 -15.67 -13.92 -16.77
N LYS A 81 -16.99 -13.80 -17.02
CA LYS A 81 -17.78 -12.67 -16.52
C LYS A 81 -17.79 -12.64 -15.00
N ALA A 82 -18.02 -13.77 -14.34
CA ALA A 82 -18.01 -13.85 -12.87
C ALA A 82 -16.65 -13.40 -12.28
N TRP A 83 -15.54 -13.83 -12.88
CA TRP A 83 -14.21 -13.38 -12.49
C TRP A 83 -14.02 -11.87 -12.70
N ARG A 84 -14.36 -11.34 -13.88
CA ARG A 84 -14.23 -9.91 -14.20
C ARG A 84 -15.09 -9.03 -13.29
N ASP A 85 -16.32 -9.46 -13.01
CA ASP A 85 -17.25 -8.76 -12.11
C ASP A 85 -16.67 -8.71 -10.69
N LYS A 86 -16.12 -9.83 -10.19
CA LYS A 86 -15.43 -9.87 -8.90
C LYS A 86 -14.20 -8.98 -8.86
N VAL A 87 -13.39 -8.96 -9.92
CA VAL A 87 -12.23 -8.06 -10.03
C VAL A 87 -12.65 -6.59 -10.02
N ALA A 88 -13.77 -6.24 -10.67
CA ALA A 88 -14.32 -4.90 -10.69
C ALA A 88 -14.82 -4.49 -9.29
N GLU A 89 -15.51 -5.39 -8.58
CA GLU A 89 -15.95 -5.18 -7.19
C GLU A 89 -14.76 -4.89 -6.26
N ILE A 90 -13.70 -5.71 -6.33
CA ILE A 90 -12.49 -5.54 -5.52
C ILE A 90 -11.80 -4.19 -5.82
N LYS A 91 -11.78 -3.76 -7.09
CA LYS A 91 -11.23 -2.45 -7.49
C LYS A 91 -12.07 -1.29 -6.96
N ALA A 92 -13.39 -1.43 -6.93
CA ALA A 92 -14.30 -0.42 -6.39
C ALA A 92 -14.20 -0.31 -4.86
N LEU A 93 -13.99 -1.43 -4.16
CA LEU A 93 -13.79 -1.47 -2.71
C LEU A 93 -12.46 -0.86 -2.27
N TYR A 94 -11.39 -1.07 -3.06
CA TYR A 94 -10.04 -0.59 -2.76
C TYR A 94 -9.48 0.25 -3.92
N PRO A 95 -10.01 1.47 -4.12
CA PRO A 95 -9.52 2.37 -5.14
C PRO A 95 -8.06 2.74 -4.83
N LEU A 96 -7.18 2.56 -5.81
CA LEU A 96 -5.83 3.07 -5.69
C LEU A 96 -5.86 4.57 -5.99
N PRO A 97 -5.15 5.41 -5.22
CA PRO A 97 -5.00 6.82 -5.55
C PRO A 97 -4.39 6.95 -6.94
N ASP A 98 -4.89 7.91 -7.72
CA ASP A 98 -4.33 8.23 -9.04
C ASP A 98 -2.83 8.50 -8.88
N ARG A 99 -2.01 7.79 -9.66
CA ARG A 99 -0.60 8.15 -9.86
C ARG A 99 -0.59 9.39 -10.74
N ASN A 100 -0.73 10.57 -10.14
CA ASN A 100 -0.50 11.85 -10.82
C ASN A 100 0.89 12.38 -10.46
#